data_AF-A0A7C3YKR2-F1
#
_entry.id   AF-A0A7C3YKR2-F1
#
_cell.length_a   1.000
_cell.length_b   1.000
_cell.length_c   1.000
_cell.angle_alpha   90.00
_cell.angle_beta   90.00
_cell.angle_gamma   90.00
#
_symmetry.space_group_name_H-M   'P 1'
#
loop_
_entity.id
_entity.type
_entity.pdbx_description
1 polymer ?
#
loop_
_entity_poly.entity_id
_entity_poly.type
_entity_poly.pdbx_seq_one_letter_code
_entity_poly.pdbx_strand_id
1 'polypeptide(L)'
;MFISYFVFKENIGIFNIVIISLVLVTFINSMLFLEEKETEFEMNKSFWERHGDVISAFASMFIGMTMAMSIAYIILPEEVSQKVFNEQIREINIIQGRFTFGSQFLEIVVNNFSVLSLSFLLSFLIGTGAILILSWNASVLAAAIGMVAKSLGGLHGLPLAIMTFLPHGIFEITAYFIGAIGGG
;
A
#
# COMPACT_ATOMS: atom_id res chain seq x y z
N MET A 1 13.56 -5.38 4.88
CA MET A 1 14.43 -4.20 5.08
C MET A 1 15.90 -4.58 5.26
N PHE A 2 16.25 -5.42 6.26
CA PHE A 2 17.64 -5.85 6.47
C PHE A 2 18.30 -6.42 5.21
N ILE A 3 17.66 -7.42 4.59
CA ILE A 3 18.15 -8.04 3.34
C ILE A 3 18.39 -6.97 2.27
N SER A 4 17.39 -6.13 2.01
CA SER A 4 17.49 -5.12 0.95
C SER A 4 18.60 -4.10 1.20
N TYR A 5 18.81 -3.70 2.47
CA TYR A 5 19.83 -2.72 2.86
C TYR A 5 21.27 -3.23 2.66
N PHE A 6 21.51 -4.51 2.93
CA PHE A 6 22.85 -5.11 2.80
C PHE A 6 23.14 -5.65 1.41
N VAL A 7 22.12 -6.15 0.71
CA VAL A 7 22.28 -6.77 -0.62
C VAL A 7 22.30 -5.71 -1.73
N PHE A 8 21.43 -4.70 -1.66
CA PHE A 8 21.30 -3.69 -2.70
C PHE A 8 21.92 -2.37 -2.25
N LYS A 9 22.75 -1.78 -3.13
CA LYS A 9 23.42 -0.50 -2.86
C LYS A 9 22.55 0.71 -3.24
N GLU A 10 21.62 0.52 -4.17
CA GLU A 10 20.70 1.52 -4.70
C GLU A 10 19.28 0.94 -4.76
N ASN A 11 18.26 1.80 -4.81
CA ASN A 11 16.84 1.42 -4.93
C ASN A 11 16.35 0.48 -3.81
N ILE A 12 16.87 0.67 -2.59
CA ILE A 12 16.62 -0.22 -1.44
C ILE A 12 15.13 -0.30 -1.14
N GLY A 13 14.39 0.82 -1.23
CA GLY A 13 12.95 0.87 -0.97
C GLY A 13 12.16 0.02 -1.96
N ILE A 14 12.46 0.13 -3.27
CA ILE A 14 11.82 -0.69 -4.32
C ILE A 14 12.07 -2.18 -4.05
N PHE A 15 13.32 -2.60 -3.84
CA PHE A 15 13.62 -4.01 -3.61
C PHE A 15 12.98 -4.53 -2.31
N ASN A 16 12.90 -3.70 -1.28
CA ASN A 16 12.19 -4.05 -0.05
C ASN A 16 10.70 -4.34 -0.33
N ILE A 17 10.05 -3.51 -1.14
CA ILE A 17 8.64 -3.69 -1.51
C ILE A 17 8.46 -4.93 -2.38
N VAL A 18 9.34 -5.17 -3.36
CA VAL A 18 9.28 -6.38 -4.20
C VAL A 18 9.39 -7.63 -3.34
N ILE A 19 10.35 -7.70 -2.41
CA ILE A 19 10.53 -8.86 -1.53
C ILE A 19 9.29 -9.06 -0.64
N ILE A 20 8.77 -8.00 -0.03
CA ILE A 20 7.55 -8.07 0.79
C ILE A 20 6.37 -8.56 -0.07
N SER A 21 6.21 -8.02 -1.27
CA SER A 21 5.12 -8.37 -2.19
C SER A 21 5.20 -9.83 -2.62
N LEU A 22 6.39 -10.35 -2.93
CA LEU A 22 6.59 -11.76 -3.30
C LEU A 22 6.14 -12.72 -2.19
N VAL A 23 6.42 -12.37 -0.93
CA VAL A 23 5.98 -13.17 0.23
C VAL A 23 4.46 -13.04 0.44
N LEU A 24 3.90 -11.85 0.25
CA LEU A 24 2.45 -11.65 0.41
C LEU A 24 1.65 -12.31 -0.72
N VAL A 25 2.19 -12.35 -1.94
CA VAL A 25 1.59 -13.01 -3.10
C VAL A 25 1.32 -14.49 -2.83
N THR A 26 2.26 -15.21 -2.23
CA THR A 26 2.06 -16.64 -1.94
C THR A 26 0.94 -16.87 -0.93
N PHE A 27 0.86 -16.02 0.10
CA PHE A 27 -0.18 -16.07 1.11
C PHE A 27 -1.56 -15.71 0.54
N ILE A 28 -1.67 -14.61 -0.18
CA ILE A 28 -2.96 -14.15 -0.74
C ILE A 28 -3.44 -15.07 -1.87
N ASN A 29 -2.56 -15.59 -2.74
CA ASN A 29 -2.97 -16.58 -3.76
C ASN A 29 -3.62 -17.81 -3.10
N SER A 30 -3.05 -18.27 -1.98
CA SER A 30 -3.60 -19.41 -1.25
C SER A 30 -5.00 -19.11 -0.70
N MET A 31 -5.24 -17.89 -0.22
CA MET A 31 -6.56 -17.44 0.24
C MET A 31 -7.56 -17.30 -0.91
N LEU A 32 -7.16 -16.69 -2.04
CA LEU A 32 -8.04 -16.51 -3.21
C LEU A 32 -8.49 -17.87 -3.76
N PHE A 33 -7.58 -18.84 -3.84
CA PHE A 33 -7.93 -20.18 -4.28
C PHE A 33 -8.93 -20.91 -3.36
N LEU A 34 -8.92 -20.59 -2.06
CA LEU A 34 -9.92 -21.10 -1.12
C LEU A 34 -11.26 -20.38 -1.33
N GLU A 35 -11.23 -19.06 -1.49
CA GLU A 35 -12.44 -18.27 -1.75
C GLU A 35 -13.13 -18.73 -3.03
N GLU A 36 -12.42 -18.83 -4.16
CA GLU A 36 -12.97 -19.29 -5.46
C GLU A 36 -13.75 -20.61 -5.35
N LYS A 37 -13.26 -21.55 -4.54
CA LYS A 37 -13.93 -22.84 -4.31
C LYS A 37 -15.20 -22.73 -3.48
N GLU A 38 -15.25 -21.79 -2.55
CA GLU A 38 -16.44 -21.52 -1.75
C GLU A 38 -17.47 -20.75 -2.59
N THR A 39 -17.01 -19.82 -3.44
CA THR A 39 -17.89 -18.97 -4.26
C THR A 39 -18.60 -19.68 -5.39
N GLU A 40 -18.05 -20.77 -5.92
CA GLU A 40 -18.71 -21.57 -6.97
C GLU A 40 -20.14 -21.99 -6.59
N PHE A 41 -20.41 -22.13 -5.28
CA PHE A 41 -21.72 -22.57 -4.76
C PHE A 41 -22.59 -21.43 -4.22
N GLU A 42 -22.13 -20.17 -4.27
CA GLU A 42 -22.74 -19.03 -3.56
C GLU A 42 -23.15 -17.86 -4.47
N MET A 43 -23.68 -18.17 -5.66
CA MET A 43 -24.07 -17.15 -6.66
C MET A 43 -25.14 -16.15 -6.18
N ASN A 44 -25.93 -16.48 -5.15
CA ASN A 44 -26.99 -15.62 -4.63
C ASN A 44 -26.51 -14.58 -3.60
N LYS A 45 -25.27 -14.65 -3.13
CA LYS A 45 -24.73 -13.68 -2.17
C LYS A 45 -24.36 -12.36 -2.85
N SER A 46 -24.48 -11.26 -2.11
CA SER A 46 -24.02 -9.95 -2.56
C SER A 46 -22.49 -9.91 -2.68
N PHE A 47 -21.96 -8.94 -3.44
CA PHE A 47 -20.51 -8.77 -3.65
C PHE A 47 -19.72 -8.70 -2.33
N TRP A 48 -20.24 -7.97 -1.33
CA TRP A 48 -19.57 -7.78 -0.04
C TRP A 48 -19.54 -9.04 0.82
N GLU A 49 -20.61 -9.83 0.77
CA GLU A 49 -20.67 -11.12 1.48
C GLU A 49 -19.78 -12.17 0.82
N ARG A 50 -19.58 -12.02 -0.50
CA ARG A 50 -18.79 -12.92 -1.33
C ARG A 50 -17.29 -12.70 -1.12
N HIS A 51 -16.83 -11.48 -1.29
CA HIS A 51 -15.40 -11.15 -1.26
C HIS A 51 -14.97 -10.53 0.08
N GLY A 52 -15.80 -10.60 1.12
CA GLY A 52 -15.53 -9.99 2.41
C GLY A 52 -14.21 -10.45 3.02
N ASP A 53 -13.89 -11.73 2.91
CA ASP A 53 -12.64 -12.30 3.44
C ASP A 53 -11.41 -11.83 2.65
N VAL A 54 -11.52 -11.72 1.33
CA VAL A 54 -10.47 -11.19 0.45
C VAL A 54 -10.22 -9.71 0.74
N ILE A 55 -11.30 -8.91 0.86
CA ILE A 55 -11.23 -7.50 1.22
C ILE A 55 -10.57 -7.34 2.60
N SER A 56 -10.95 -8.18 3.57
CA SER A 56 -10.35 -8.19 4.90
C SER A 56 -8.87 -8.57 4.86
N ALA A 57 -8.48 -9.54 4.03
CA ALA A 57 -7.09 -9.93 3.85
C ALA A 57 -6.26 -8.79 3.24
N PHE A 58 -6.74 -8.13 2.18
CA PHE A 58 -6.09 -6.96 1.61
C PHE A 58 -6.01 -5.78 2.59
N ALA A 59 -7.07 -5.51 3.35
CA ALA A 59 -7.07 -4.48 4.39
C ALA A 59 -6.04 -4.79 5.47
N SER A 60 -6.00 -6.03 5.97
CA SER A 60 -5.05 -6.48 6.99
C SER A 60 -3.61 -6.39 6.50
N MET A 61 -3.35 -6.81 5.26
CA MET A 61 -2.06 -6.70 4.59
C MET A 61 -1.62 -5.22 4.51
N PHE A 62 -2.50 -4.35 4.01
CA PHE A 62 -2.20 -2.95 3.81
C PHE A 62 -1.94 -2.21 5.13
N ILE A 63 -2.83 -2.40 6.12
CA ILE A 63 -2.72 -1.78 7.45
C ILE A 63 -1.47 -2.31 8.15
N GLY A 64 -1.26 -3.63 8.14
CA GLY A 64 -0.09 -4.26 8.76
C GLY A 64 1.23 -3.76 8.16
N MET A 65 1.30 -3.69 6.83
CA MET A 65 2.47 -3.14 6.14
C MET A 65 2.67 -1.65 6.46
N THR A 66 1.60 -0.85 6.43
CA THR A 66 1.66 0.58 6.73
C THR A 66 2.16 0.82 8.15
N MET A 67 1.59 0.13 9.14
CA MET A 67 1.99 0.27 10.55
C MET A 67 3.42 -0.22 10.78
N ALA A 68 3.77 -1.42 10.30
CA ALA A 68 5.10 -1.99 10.50
C ALA A 68 6.19 -1.11 9.87
N MET A 69 5.95 -0.60 8.66
CA MET A 69 6.91 0.27 7.97
C MET A 69 6.95 1.68 8.59
N SER A 70 5.83 2.21 9.09
CA SER A 70 5.82 3.50 9.80
C SER A 70 6.65 3.41 11.09
N ILE A 71 6.47 2.34 11.85
CA ILE A 71 7.27 2.09 13.07
C ILE A 71 8.74 1.91 12.72
N ALA A 72 9.05 1.15 11.66
CA ALA A 72 10.42 1.00 11.19
C ALA A 72 11.04 2.35 10.80
N TYR A 73 10.30 3.21 10.09
CA TYR A 73 10.75 4.56 9.75
C TYR A 73 11.10 5.37 11.01
N ILE A 74 10.25 5.31 12.05
CA ILE A 74 10.41 6.08 13.29
C ILE A 74 11.61 5.59 14.11
N ILE A 75 11.78 4.27 14.26
CA ILE A 75 12.81 3.68 15.12
C ILE A 75 14.20 3.71 14.48
N LEU A 76 14.28 3.63 13.15
CA LEU A 76 15.57 3.64 12.45
C LEU A 76 16.25 5.01 12.57
N PRO A 77 17.60 5.04 12.68
CA PRO A 77 18.38 6.27 12.57
C PRO A 77 18.02 7.05 11.31
N GLU A 78 18.10 8.38 11.37
CA GLU A 78 17.63 9.24 10.29
C GLU A 78 18.29 8.88 8.95
N GLU A 79 19.61 8.69 8.94
CA GLU A 79 20.38 8.34 7.75
C GLU A 79 19.93 7.01 7.14
N VAL A 80 19.61 6.03 7.98
CA VAL A 80 19.13 4.71 7.54
C VAL A 80 17.71 4.81 7.03
N SER A 81 16.83 5.52 7.73
CA SER A 81 15.43 5.71 7.30
C SER A 81 15.35 6.45 5.97
N GLN A 82 16.09 7.54 5.80
CA GLN A 82 16.16 8.31 4.54
C GLN A 82 16.67 7.44 3.39
N LYS A 83 17.65 6.57 3.64
CA LYS A 83 18.21 5.69 2.62
C LYS A 83 17.26 4.53 2.26
N VAL A 84 16.62 3.90 3.25
CA VAL A 84 15.73 2.75 3.04
C VAL A 84 14.41 3.18 2.38
N PHE A 85 13.92 4.37 2.68
CA PHE A 85 12.65 4.91 2.18
C PHE A 85 12.82 5.98 1.10
N ASN A 86 14.02 6.12 0.53
CA ASN A 86 14.37 7.17 -0.43
C ASN A 86 13.35 7.27 -1.58
N GLU A 87 12.94 6.13 -2.15
CA GLU A 87 12.00 6.11 -3.26
C GLU A 87 10.59 6.53 -2.83
N GLN A 88 10.16 6.15 -1.62
CA GLN A 88 8.87 6.57 -1.05
C GLN A 88 8.86 8.07 -0.75
N ILE A 89 9.93 8.59 -0.15
CA ILE A 89 10.07 10.01 0.16
C ILE A 89 10.08 10.85 -1.12
N ARG A 90 10.75 10.37 -2.18
CA ARG A 90 10.73 11.01 -3.50
C ARG A 90 9.31 11.09 -4.05
N GLU A 91 8.55 10.00 -3.97
CA GLU A 91 7.15 9.98 -4.41
C GLU A 91 6.30 11.00 -3.65
N ILE A 92 6.44 11.07 -2.32
CA ILE A 92 5.74 12.05 -1.48
C ILE A 92 6.07 13.48 -1.91
N ASN A 93 7.34 13.78 -2.18
CA ASN A 93 7.76 15.11 -2.61
C ASN A 93 7.22 15.47 -4.01
N ILE A 94 7.08 14.50 -4.92
CA ILE A 94 6.46 14.71 -6.23
C ILE A 94 4.98 15.05 -6.07
N ILE A 95 4.27 14.33 -5.20
CA ILE A 95 2.84 14.55 -4.96
C ILE A 95 2.60 15.89 -4.22
N GLN A 96 3.38 16.21 -3.20
CA GLN A 96 3.25 17.45 -2.41
C GLN A 96 3.79 18.70 -3.15
N GLY A 97 4.82 18.56 -3.98
CA GLY A 97 5.42 19.67 -4.73
C GLY A 97 4.53 20.22 -5.86
N ARG A 98 3.46 19.51 -6.22
CA ARG A 98 2.48 19.91 -7.24
C ARG A 98 1.28 20.69 -6.69
N PHE A 99 1.35 21.14 -5.43
CA PHE A 99 0.28 21.95 -4.83
C PHE A 99 0.26 23.41 -5.39
N THR A 100 -0.23 23.58 -6.64
CA THR A 100 -0.68 24.87 -7.21
C THR A 100 -2.21 24.91 -7.44
N PHE A 101 -2.89 25.94 -6.90
CA PHE A 101 -4.35 26.09 -6.94
C PHE A 101 -4.88 26.20 -8.39
N GLY A 102 -5.33 25.09 -9.00
CA GLY A 102 -5.99 25.10 -10.32
C GLY A 102 -6.08 23.73 -11.01
N SER A 103 -5.00 22.95 -11.06
CA SER A 103 -4.95 21.61 -11.70
C SER A 103 -4.88 20.43 -10.71
N GLN A 104 -4.67 20.70 -9.43
CA GLN A 104 -4.45 19.71 -8.36
C GLN A 104 -5.50 18.60 -8.27
N PHE A 105 -6.78 18.94 -8.36
CA PHE A 105 -7.85 17.94 -8.21
C PHE A 105 -7.77 16.89 -9.32
N LEU A 106 -7.58 17.33 -10.58
CA LEU A 106 -7.42 16.41 -11.70
C LEU A 106 -6.14 15.60 -11.60
N GLU A 107 -5.04 16.18 -11.10
CA GLU A 107 -3.79 15.44 -10.90
C GLU A 107 -3.94 14.33 -9.85
N ILE A 108 -4.60 14.60 -8.72
CA ILE A 108 -4.90 13.59 -7.70
C ILE A 108 -5.82 12.50 -8.27
N VAL A 109 -6.88 12.89 -8.98
CA VAL A 109 -7.81 11.93 -9.59
C VAL A 109 -7.12 11.06 -10.64
N VAL A 110 -6.30 11.64 -11.51
CA VAL A 110 -5.55 10.90 -12.55
C VAL A 110 -4.53 9.97 -11.91
N ASN A 111 -3.84 10.39 -10.84
CA ASN A 111 -2.91 9.54 -10.12
C ASN A 111 -3.64 8.32 -9.55
N ASN A 112 -4.72 8.54 -8.80
CA ASN A 112 -5.47 7.47 -8.16
C ASN A 112 -6.16 6.55 -9.19
N PHE A 113 -6.65 7.12 -10.29
CA PHE A 113 -7.20 6.30 -11.38
C PHE A 113 -6.13 5.46 -12.08
N SER A 114 -4.90 5.98 -12.21
CA SER A 114 -3.77 5.23 -12.78
C SER A 114 -3.38 4.05 -11.87
N VAL A 115 -3.32 4.29 -10.56
CA VAL A 115 -3.05 3.24 -9.56
C VAL A 115 -4.16 2.18 -9.55
N LEU A 116 -5.43 2.60 -9.59
CA LEU A 116 -6.58 1.71 -9.70
C LEU A 116 -6.50 0.85 -10.99
N SER A 117 -6.28 1.50 -12.13
CA SER A 117 -6.20 0.83 -13.44
C SER A 117 -5.06 -0.17 -13.47
N LEU A 118 -3.89 0.20 -12.93
CA LEU A 118 -2.74 -0.69 -12.86
C LEU A 118 -2.99 -1.88 -11.93
N SER A 119 -3.67 -1.64 -10.80
CA SER A 119 -4.05 -2.71 -9.87
C SER A 119 -4.99 -3.71 -10.54
N PHE A 120 -6.03 -3.22 -11.22
CA PHE A 120 -6.95 -4.04 -12.02
C PHE A 120 -6.21 -4.83 -13.10
N LEU A 121 -5.37 -4.17 -13.91
CA LEU A 121 -4.66 -4.82 -15.01
C LEU A 121 -3.68 -5.90 -14.52
N LEU A 122 -2.95 -5.66 -13.44
CA LEU A 122 -2.02 -6.64 -12.89
C LEU A 122 -2.75 -7.81 -12.21
N SER A 123 -3.89 -7.56 -11.56
CA SER A 123 -4.78 -8.63 -11.10
C SER A 123 -5.30 -9.46 -12.28
N PHE A 124 -5.75 -8.81 -13.35
CA PHE A 124 -6.25 -9.51 -14.54
C PHE A 124 -5.20 -10.38 -15.23
N LEU A 125 -3.94 -9.93 -15.27
CA LEU A 125 -2.88 -10.68 -15.94
C LEU A 125 -2.24 -11.78 -15.08
N ILE A 126 -2.21 -11.61 -13.75
CA ILE A 126 -1.37 -12.44 -12.84
C ILE A 126 -2.19 -12.97 -11.64
N GLY A 127 -3.48 -12.64 -11.51
CA GLY A 127 -4.34 -12.93 -10.37
C GLY A 127 -4.02 -12.03 -9.17
N THR A 128 -2.84 -12.20 -8.58
CA THR A 128 -2.39 -11.46 -7.39
C THR A 128 -1.46 -10.28 -7.68
N GLY A 129 -1.35 -9.88 -8.95
CA GLY A 129 -0.43 -8.81 -9.37
C GLY A 129 -0.69 -7.46 -8.70
N ALA A 130 -1.93 -7.18 -8.29
CA ALA A 130 -2.30 -5.96 -7.57
C ALA A 130 -1.53 -5.79 -6.24
N ILE A 131 -1.08 -6.88 -5.60
CA ILE A 131 -0.36 -6.85 -4.32
C ILE A 131 0.87 -5.95 -4.39
N LEU A 132 1.62 -5.98 -5.51
CA LEU A 132 2.79 -5.12 -5.68
C LEU A 132 2.43 -3.63 -5.60
N ILE A 133 1.31 -3.24 -6.22
CA ILE A 133 0.84 -1.85 -6.27
C ILE A 133 0.27 -1.41 -4.93
N LEU A 134 -0.47 -2.30 -4.26
CA LEU A 134 -0.97 -2.08 -2.90
C LEU A 134 0.17 -1.94 -1.90
N SER A 135 1.20 -2.80 -2.00
CA SER A 135 2.40 -2.74 -1.17
C SER A 135 3.22 -1.47 -1.43
N TRP A 136 3.31 -1.02 -2.67
CA TRP A 136 3.91 0.28 -2.98
C TRP A 136 3.16 1.42 -2.29
N ASN A 137 1.84 1.51 -2.46
CA ASN A 137 1.03 2.55 -1.82
C ASN A 137 1.10 2.51 -0.29
N ALA A 138 1.04 1.32 0.32
CA ALA A 138 1.21 1.15 1.76
C ALA A 138 2.57 1.67 2.25
N SER A 139 3.65 1.44 1.48
CA SER A 139 4.99 1.92 1.83
C SER A 139 5.13 3.45 1.74
N VAL A 140 4.50 4.08 0.74
CA VAL A 140 4.48 5.53 0.57
C VAL A 140 3.72 6.18 1.71
N LEU A 141 2.54 5.65 2.03
CA LEU A 141 1.76 6.10 3.18
C LEU A 141 2.53 5.90 4.50
N ALA A 142 3.22 4.77 4.67
CA ALA A 142 4.02 4.50 5.85
C ALA A 142 5.16 5.52 6.05
N ALA A 143 5.85 5.89 4.97
CA ALA A 143 6.89 6.92 5.03
C ALA A 143 6.29 8.28 5.39
N ALA A 144 5.13 8.64 4.82
CA ALA A 144 4.43 9.89 5.14
C ALA A 144 4.03 9.97 6.63
N ILE A 145 3.41 8.90 7.14
CA ILE A 145 3.06 8.77 8.56
C ILE A 145 4.32 8.83 9.43
N GLY A 146 5.38 8.11 9.06
CA GLY A 146 6.65 8.08 9.79
C GLY A 146 7.31 9.46 9.89
N MET A 147 7.35 10.23 8.80
CA MET A 147 7.86 11.61 8.78
C MET A 147 7.07 12.53 9.70
N VAL A 148 5.74 12.50 9.60
CA VAL A 148 4.87 13.33 10.45
C VAL A 148 5.01 12.92 11.91
N ALA A 149 5.00 11.62 12.21
CA ALA A 149 5.19 11.10 13.57
C ALA A 149 6.54 11.54 14.17
N LYS A 150 7.66 11.45 13.42
CA LYS A 150 8.97 11.96 13.88
C LYS A 150 8.91 13.45 14.22
N SER A 151 8.25 14.27 13.39
CA SER A 151 8.08 15.71 13.66
C SER A 151 7.22 16.01 14.90
N LEU A 152 6.34 15.08 15.27
CA LEU A 152 5.42 15.18 16.42
C LEU A 152 5.93 14.46 17.68
N GLY A 153 7.22 14.09 17.75
CA GLY A 153 7.81 13.43 18.92
C GLY A 153 7.97 11.91 18.79
N GLY A 154 8.09 11.41 17.56
CA GLY A 154 8.36 9.99 17.27
C GLY A 154 7.15 9.11 17.52
N LEU A 155 7.31 8.04 18.31
CA LEU A 155 6.25 7.05 18.56
C LEU A 155 5.02 7.67 19.24
N HIS A 156 5.19 8.71 20.07
CA HIS A 156 4.08 9.43 20.69
C HIS A 156 3.23 10.21 19.67
N GLY A 157 3.85 10.65 18.56
CA GLY A 157 3.17 11.34 17.47
C GLY A 157 2.45 10.41 16.51
N LEU A 158 2.67 9.09 16.59
CA LEU A 158 2.14 8.11 15.64
C LEU A 158 0.60 8.11 15.54
N PRO A 159 -0.18 8.15 16.65
CA PRO A 159 -1.64 8.18 16.56
C PRO A 159 -2.16 9.40 15.78
N LEU A 160 -1.59 10.59 16.06
CA LEU A 160 -1.98 11.83 15.39
C LEU A 160 -1.55 11.84 13.92
N ALA A 161 -0.37 11.30 13.62
CA ALA A 161 0.09 11.14 12.24
C ALA A 161 -0.86 10.25 11.43
N ILE A 162 -1.29 9.10 11.97
CA ILE A 162 -2.25 8.20 11.30
C ILE A 162 -3.58 8.92 11.05
N MET A 163 -4.10 9.67 12.02
CA MET A 163 -5.35 10.42 11.88
C MET A 163 -5.32 11.44 10.73
N THR A 164 -4.14 12.00 10.45
CA THR A 164 -3.97 13.00 9.37
C THR A 164 -4.21 12.39 7.98
N PHE A 165 -3.87 11.11 7.79
CA PHE A 165 -3.97 10.44 6.49
C PHE A 165 -5.19 9.50 6.35
N LEU A 166 -5.89 9.19 7.45
CA LEU A 166 -7.08 8.33 7.47
C LEU A 166 -8.18 8.74 6.47
N PRO A 167 -8.56 10.03 6.35
CA PRO A 167 -9.64 10.45 5.45
C PRO A 167 -9.34 10.18 3.97
N HIS A 168 -8.08 10.32 3.56
CA HIS A 168 -7.66 10.01 2.20
C HIS A 168 -7.48 8.51 2.00
N GLY A 169 -6.83 7.85 2.97
CA GLY A 169 -6.50 6.43 2.88
C GLY A 169 -7.74 5.55 2.69
N ILE A 170 -8.79 5.72 3.48
CA ILE A 170 -9.87 4.73 3.51
C ILE A 170 -10.62 4.62 2.17
N PHE A 171 -10.98 5.74 1.54
CA PHE A 171 -11.72 5.72 0.28
C PHE A 171 -10.86 5.27 -0.89
N GLU A 172 -9.62 5.76 -0.95
CA GLU A 172 -8.68 5.44 -2.02
C GLU A 172 -8.29 3.96 -1.99
N ILE A 173 -7.92 3.44 -0.82
CA ILE A 173 -7.50 2.05 -0.63
C ILE A 173 -8.65 1.09 -0.91
N THR A 174 -9.88 1.39 -0.46
CA THR A 174 -11.05 0.56 -0.77
C THR A 174 -11.30 0.51 -2.27
N ALA A 175 -11.14 1.60 -3.01
CA ALA A 175 -11.25 1.59 -4.46
C ALA A 175 -10.21 0.64 -5.11
N TYR A 176 -8.97 0.66 -4.62
CA TYR A 176 -7.92 -0.24 -5.13
C TYR A 176 -8.20 -1.70 -4.84
N PHE A 177 -8.76 -2.03 -3.68
CA PHE A 177 -9.15 -3.41 -3.36
C PHE A 177 -10.26 -3.91 -4.29
N ILE A 178 -11.27 -3.09 -4.55
CA ILE A 178 -12.34 -3.42 -5.49
C ILE A 178 -11.76 -3.59 -6.91
N GLY A 179 -10.84 -2.72 -7.33
CA GLY A 179 -10.16 -2.84 -8.61
C GLY A 179 -9.33 -4.11 -8.74
N ALA A 180 -8.63 -4.52 -7.68
CA ALA A 180 -7.89 -5.77 -7.64
C ALA A 180 -8.81 -6.98 -7.80
N ILE A 181 -9.86 -7.09 -6.97
CA ILE A 181 -10.84 -8.19 -7.01
C ILE A 181 -11.60 -8.22 -8.34
N GLY A 182 -11.91 -7.05 -8.91
CA GLY A 182 -12.59 -6.98 -10.21
C GLY A 182 -11.69 -7.42 -11.36
N GLY A 183 -10.36 -7.34 -11.20
CA GLY A 183 -9.40 -7.77 -12.21
C GLY A 183 -9.14 -9.26 -12.19
N GLY A 184 -9.12 -9.90 -11.02
CA GLY A 184 -8.79 -11.32 -10.85
C GLY A 184 -9.31 -11.85 -9.53
#